data_AF-A0A516WD03-F1
#
_entry.id   AF-A0A516WD03-F1
#
_cell.length_a   1.000
_cell.length_b   1.000
_cell.length_c   1.000
_cell.angle_alpha   90.00
_cell.angle_beta   90.00
_cell.angle_gamma   90.00
#
_symmetry.space_group_name_H-M   'P 1'
#
loop_
_entity.id
_entity.type
_entity.pdbx_description
1 polymer ?
#
loop_
_entity_poly.entity_id
_entity_poly.type
_entity_poly.pdbx_seq_one_letter_code
_entity_poly.pdbx_strand_id
1 'polypeptide(L)'
;MMLRPGRARGYVLLACAWLLVVLSGLVWSFDYDRARVLQLAQSRYGASAVQAVEAWFDLMERGPAASEPDTLRMVNDFWNSRVQGSTDQAVWGQEDYWATPLESLGKRAGDCEDYVIGKYFSLIRLGVAPEKLRFVYVRARIGGIGSQESIAHMVLGYYPTPNAEPLVLDNLVGTILPASQRRDLTPVFSFNAQGIYAGGQTTSVDRISRWRDLLTRMQQEGFQP
;
A
#
# COMPACT_ATOMS: atom_id res chain seq x y z
N MET A 1 40.61 -35.42 -59.77
CA MET A 1 39.46 -34.50 -59.64
C MET A 1 38.57 -35.04 -58.52
N MET A 2 38.20 -34.18 -57.58
CA MET A 2 37.36 -34.42 -56.39
C MET A 2 38.00 -35.14 -55.18
N LEU A 3 38.59 -34.32 -54.31
CA LEU A 3 38.70 -34.56 -52.86
C LEU A 3 37.30 -34.43 -52.21
N ARG A 4 36.98 -35.29 -51.24
CA ARG A 4 36.21 -34.89 -50.05
C ARG A 4 36.47 -35.82 -48.86
N PRO A 5 36.57 -35.28 -47.62
CA PRO A 5 37.24 -35.92 -46.51
C PRO A 5 36.28 -36.57 -45.49
N GLY A 6 36.87 -37.34 -44.59
CA GLY A 6 36.22 -38.27 -43.66
C GLY A 6 35.29 -37.63 -42.63
N ARG A 7 34.33 -38.44 -42.18
CA ARG A 7 33.46 -38.17 -41.03
C ARG A 7 33.93 -38.99 -39.84
N ALA A 8 34.61 -38.32 -38.90
CA ALA A 8 34.78 -38.81 -37.55
C ALA A 8 33.42 -38.85 -36.85
N ARG A 9 33.03 -40.03 -36.35
CA ARG A 9 31.85 -40.22 -35.50
C ARG A 9 32.23 -39.85 -34.07
N GLY A 10 31.85 -38.65 -33.65
CA GLY A 10 31.90 -38.25 -32.24
C GLY A 10 30.70 -38.79 -31.49
N TYR A 11 30.93 -39.72 -30.57
CA TYR A 11 30.03 -39.99 -29.45
C TYR A 11 30.34 -38.96 -28.36
N VAL A 12 29.40 -38.05 -28.06
CA VAL A 12 29.32 -37.45 -26.72
C VAL A 12 27.85 -37.40 -26.31
N LEU A 13 27.58 -38.32 -25.39
CA LEU A 13 26.47 -38.50 -24.48
C LEU A 13 25.73 -37.23 -24.03
N LEU A 14 24.40 -37.33 -24.05
CA LEU A 14 23.42 -36.86 -23.07
C LEU A 14 23.98 -36.02 -21.90
N ALA A 15 23.61 -34.74 -21.85
CA ALA A 15 23.51 -33.98 -20.62
C ALA A 15 22.17 -33.22 -20.62
N CYS A 16 21.10 -33.94 -20.29
CA CYS A 16 19.91 -33.34 -19.72
C CYS A 16 20.28 -32.78 -18.35
N ALA A 17 20.63 -31.49 -18.27
CA ALA A 17 20.63 -30.75 -17.03
C ALA A 17 19.51 -29.71 -17.13
N TRP A 18 18.39 -30.06 -16.50
CA TRP A 18 17.27 -29.19 -16.22
C TRP A 18 17.76 -27.92 -15.52
N LEU A 19 17.99 -26.85 -16.27
CA LEU A 19 18.09 -25.51 -15.69
C LEU A 19 16.67 -24.98 -15.50
N LEU A 20 15.95 -25.55 -14.52
CA LEU A 20 14.85 -24.86 -13.87
C LEU A 20 15.49 -23.72 -13.07
N VAL A 21 15.77 -22.61 -13.76
CA VAL A 21 16.02 -21.35 -13.09
C VAL A 21 14.67 -20.94 -12.51
N VAL A 22 14.43 -21.36 -11.26
CA VAL A 22 13.44 -20.73 -10.41
C VAL A 22 13.97 -19.31 -10.18
N LEU A 23 13.57 -18.39 -11.06
CA LEU A 23 13.57 -16.96 -10.77
C LEU A 23 12.52 -16.76 -9.67
N SER A 24 12.82 -17.19 -8.45
CA SER A 24 12.21 -16.62 -7.27
C SER A 24 12.74 -15.20 -7.20
N GLY A 25 12.11 -14.30 -7.95
CA GLY A 25 12.23 -12.88 -7.68
C GLY A 25 11.98 -12.70 -6.20
N LEU A 26 12.93 -12.09 -5.48
CA LEU A 26 12.65 -11.56 -4.17
C LEU A 26 11.55 -10.52 -4.36
N VAL A 27 10.30 -10.97 -4.28
CA VAL A 27 9.18 -10.07 -4.10
C VAL A 27 9.38 -9.56 -2.69
N TRP A 28 9.70 -8.28 -2.56
CA TRP A 28 9.63 -7.56 -1.29
C TRP A 28 8.16 -7.53 -0.91
N SER A 29 7.67 -8.64 -0.35
CA SER A 29 6.31 -8.77 0.13
C SER A 29 6.30 -8.18 1.53
N PHE A 30 5.39 -7.25 1.77
CA PHE A 30 4.94 -6.96 3.12
C PHE A 30 4.58 -8.28 3.80
N ASP A 31 5.15 -8.54 4.98
CA ASP A 31 4.89 -9.74 5.78
C ASP A 31 4.69 -9.38 7.26
N TYR A 32 4.20 -10.31 8.07
CA TYR A 32 3.92 -10.07 9.49
C TYR A 32 3.94 -11.35 10.34
N ASP A 33 4.43 -11.21 11.57
CA ASP A 33 4.24 -12.21 12.63
C ASP A 33 2.83 -12.06 13.20
N ARG A 34 1.89 -12.87 12.68
CA ARG A 34 0.48 -12.86 13.10
C ARG A 34 0.33 -12.99 14.61
N ALA A 35 1.06 -13.91 15.25
CA ALA A 35 0.92 -14.14 16.69
C ALA A 35 1.36 -12.92 17.50
N ARG A 36 2.49 -12.31 17.11
CA ARG A 36 3.00 -11.09 17.74
C ARG A 36 2.04 -9.93 17.61
N VAL A 37 1.52 -9.65 16.41
CA VAL A 37 0.61 -8.53 16.17
C VAL A 37 -0.68 -8.71 16.98
N LEU A 38 -1.26 -9.91 17.02
CA LEU A 38 -2.48 -10.19 17.78
C LEU A 38 -2.27 -10.08 19.29
N GLN A 39 -1.11 -10.53 19.79
CA GLN A 39 -0.74 -10.34 21.19
C GLN A 39 -0.66 -8.85 21.56
N LEU A 40 -0.08 -8.04 20.68
CA LEU A 40 -0.01 -6.58 20.88
C LEU A 40 -1.38 -5.93 20.78
N ALA A 41 -2.23 -6.34 19.83
CA ALA A 41 -3.61 -5.89 19.73
C ALA A 41 -4.39 -6.14 21.03
N GLN A 42 -4.31 -7.37 21.56
CA GLN A 42 -4.96 -7.75 22.80
C GLN A 42 -4.45 -6.95 24.00
N SER A 43 -3.13 -6.79 24.13
CA SER A 43 -2.53 -6.14 25.30
C SER A 43 -2.69 -4.62 25.30
N ARG A 44 -2.69 -3.96 24.13
CA ARG A 44 -2.79 -2.50 24.01
C ARG A 44 -4.23 -2.00 23.91
N TYR A 45 -5.12 -2.77 23.26
CA TYR A 45 -6.44 -2.28 22.86
C TYR A 45 -7.59 -3.25 23.19
N GLY A 46 -7.30 -4.47 23.65
CA GLY A 46 -8.29 -5.45 24.08
C GLY A 46 -8.87 -6.31 22.96
N ALA A 47 -9.92 -7.08 23.30
CA ALA A 47 -10.45 -8.13 22.42
C ALA A 47 -11.09 -7.60 21.12
N SER A 48 -11.66 -6.39 21.13
CA SER A 48 -12.21 -5.76 19.94
C SER A 48 -11.14 -5.47 18.89
N ALA A 49 -9.94 -5.10 19.31
CA ALA A 49 -8.81 -4.87 18.42
C ALA A 49 -8.30 -6.16 17.80
N VAL A 50 -8.24 -7.25 18.59
CA VAL A 50 -7.92 -8.58 18.06
C VAL A 50 -8.87 -8.95 16.92
N GLN A 51 -10.17 -8.76 17.10
CA GLN A 51 -11.17 -9.03 16.05
C GLN A 51 -10.98 -8.15 14.81
N ALA A 52 -10.63 -6.88 14.98
CA ALA A 52 -10.39 -5.96 13.87
C ALA A 52 -9.13 -6.35 13.07
N VAL A 53 -8.06 -6.72 13.76
CA VAL A 53 -6.79 -7.16 13.15
C VAL A 53 -6.95 -8.53 12.49
N GLU A 54 -7.62 -9.49 13.14
CA GLU A 54 -7.98 -10.78 12.53
C GLU A 54 -8.75 -10.57 11.22
N ALA A 55 -9.76 -9.70 11.21
CA ALA A 55 -10.52 -9.41 9.99
C ALA A 55 -9.66 -8.80 8.88
N TRP A 56 -8.61 -8.04 9.22
CA TRP A 56 -7.65 -7.50 8.27
C TRP A 56 -6.70 -8.58 7.74
N PHE A 57 -6.23 -9.49 8.60
CA PHE A 57 -5.46 -10.63 8.17
C PHE A 57 -6.26 -11.57 7.26
N ASP A 58 -7.52 -11.84 7.60
CA ASP A 58 -8.41 -12.64 6.77
C ASP A 58 -8.64 -12.00 5.39
N LEU A 59 -8.72 -10.67 5.31
CA LEU A 59 -8.77 -9.96 4.02
C LEU A 59 -7.52 -10.27 3.18
N MET A 60 -6.33 -10.19 3.79
CA MET A 60 -5.06 -10.39 3.10
C MET A 60 -4.82 -11.87 2.74
N GLU A 61 -5.25 -12.80 3.57
CA GLU A 61 -5.09 -14.24 3.38
C GLU A 61 -6.06 -14.83 2.35
N ARG A 62 -7.21 -14.19 2.13
CA ARG A 62 -8.10 -14.52 0.99
C ARG A 62 -7.42 -14.35 -0.37
N GLY A 63 -6.35 -13.56 -0.42
CA GLY A 63 -5.63 -13.24 -1.64
C GLY A 63 -6.31 -12.16 -2.49
N PRO A 64 -5.68 -11.78 -3.61
CA PRO A 64 -6.22 -10.76 -4.49
C PRO A 64 -7.54 -11.21 -5.13
N ALA A 65 -8.38 -10.25 -5.50
CA ALA A 65 -9.58 -10.52 -6.27
C ALA A 65 -9.24 -10.93 -7.72
N ALA A 66 -10.26 -11.24 -8.52
CA ALA A 66 -10.11 -11.66 -9.91
C ALA A 66 -9.40 -10.62 -10.81
N SER A 67 -9.43 -9.33 -10.43
CA SER A 67 -8.76 -8.25 -11.14
C SER A 67 -8.13 -7.24 -10.16
N GLU A 68 -7.07 -6.55 -10.58
CA GLU A 68 -6.47 -5.47 -9.77
C GLU A 68 -7.52 -4.40 -9.36
N PRO A 69 -8.41 -3.90 -10.24
CA PRO A 69 -9.48 -2.98 -9.83
C PRO A 69 -10.44 -3.53 -8.77
N ASP A 70 -10.74 -4.84 -8.80
CA ASP A 70 -11.55 -5.47 -7.74
C ASP A 70 -10.77 -5.54 -6.42
N THR A 71 -9.48 -5.84 -6.47
CA THR A 71 -8.60 -5.83 -5.29
C THR A 71 -8.55 -4.43 -4.65
N LEU A 72 -8.43 -3.37 -5.48
CA LEU A 72 -8.48 -1.99 -5.00
C LEU A 72 -9.79 -1.67 -4.28
N ARG A 73 -10.93 -2.04 -4.87
CA ARG A 73 -12.26 -1.84 -4.26
C ARG A 73 -12.37 -2.58 -2.92
N MET A 74 -12.02 -3.86 -2.91
CA MET A 74 -12.08 -4.70 -1.73
C MET A 74 -11.28 -4.12 -0.56
N VAL A 75 -10.04 -3.67 -0.81
CA VAL A 75 -9.21 -3.03 0.22
C VAL A 75 -9.76 -1.67 0.64
N ASN A 76 -10.18 -0.84 -0.32
CA ASN A 76 -10.72 0.48 -0.04
C ASN A 76 -11.96 0.42 0.86
N ASP A 77 -12.89 -0.46 0.52
CA ASP A 77 -14.14 -0.67 1.26
C ASP A 77 -13.87 -1.25 2.66
N PHE A 78 -12.91 -2.17 2.78
CA PHE A 78 -12.50 -2.69 4.08
C PHE A 78 -12.06 -1.56 5.01
N TRP A 79 -11.06 -0.76 4.62
CA TRP A 79 -10.54 0.30 5.49
C TRP A 79 -11.58 1.38 5.80
N ASN A 80 -12.36 1.79 4.79
CA ASN A 80 -13.43 2.77 4.97
C ASN A 80 -14.56 2.29 5.90
N SER A 81 -14.72 0.98 6.09
CA SER A 81 -15.72 0.40 7.00
C SER A 81 -15.19 0.11 8.41
N ARG A 82 -13.87 -0.01 8.59
CA ARG A 82 -13.25 -0.45 9.85
C ARG A 82 -12.73 0.68 10.71
N VAL A 83 -12.33 1.77 10.08
CA VAL A 83 -11.80 2.97 10.75
C VAL A 83 -12.87 4.06 10.68
N GLN A 84 -13.00 4.81 11.77
CA GLN A 84 -13.82 6.03 11.83
C GLN A 84 -12.93 7.25 11.66
N GLY A 85 -13.30 8.18 10.78
CA GLY A 85 -12.57 9.43 10.59
C GLY A 85 -12.53 10.23 11.89
N SER A 86 -11.33 10.53 12.39
CA SER A 86 -11.07 11.30 13.62
C SER A 86 -9.75 12.03 13.47
N THR A 87 -9.54 13.15 14.17
CA THR A 87 -8.26 13.88 14.11
C THR A 87 -7.23 13.26 15.05
N ASP A 88 -5.95 13.41 14.74
CA ASP A 88 -4.86 12.96 15.62
C ASP A 88 -4.90 13.59 17.00
N GLN A 89 -5.32 14.85 17.09
CA GLN A 89 -5.47 15.52 18.37
C GLN A 89 -6.50 14.80 19.27
N ALA A 90 -7.56 14.25 18.69
CA ALA A 90 -8.59 13.53 19.41
C ALA A 90 -8.19 12.08 19.75
N VAL A 91 -7.47 11.40 18.85
CA VAL A 91 -7.10 9.98 19.03
C VAL A 91 -5.80 9.81 19.81
N TRP A 92 -4.79 10.63 19.47
CA TRP A 92 -3.39 10.49 19.91
C TRP A 92 -2.91 11.65 20.78
N GLY A 93 -3.66 12.76 20.85
CA GLY A 93 -3.25 13.96 21.57
C GLY A 93 -2.09 14.71 20.91
N GLN A 94 -1.84 14.45 19.64
CA GLN A 94 -0.74 15.01 18.84
C GLN A 94 -1.30 15.75 17.62
N GLU A 95 -0.56 16.71 17.10
CA GLU A 95 -1.01 17.49 15.94
C GLU A 95 -1.05 16.68 14.64
N ASP A 96 -0.10 15.74 14.47
CA ASP A 96 0.09 14.97 13.24
C ASP A 96 0.89 13.69 13.56
N TYR A 97 0.21 12.55 13.55
CA TYR A 97 0.67 11.24 14.01
C TYR A 97 0.21 10.14 13.04
N TRP A 98 1.15 9.62 12.25
CA TRP A 98 0.85 8.56 11.29
C TRP A 98 0.71 7.22 12.02
N ALA A 99 -0.51 6.75 12.21
CA ALA A 99 -0.76 5.52 12.93
C ALA A 99 -0.39 4.27 12.10
N THR A 100 0.13 3.24 12.76
CA THR A 100 0.30 1.93 12.12
C THR A 100 -1.06 1.29 11.81
N PRO A 101 -1.12 0.30 10.91
CA PRO A 101 -2.34 -0.49 10.71
C PRO A 101 -2.87 -1.11 12.02
N LEU A 102 -1.98 -1.57 12.91
CA LEU A 102 -2.36 -2.11 14.21
C LEU A 102 -2.99 -1.02 15.10
N GLU A 103 -2.38 0.16 15.16
CA GLU A 103 -2.88 1.28 15.96
C GLU A 103 -4.24 1.78 15.46
N SER A 104 -4.38 1.98 14.15
CA SER A 104 -5.62 2.43 13.50
C SER A 104 -6.77 1.45 13.72
N LEU A 105 -6.53 0.14 13.53
CA LEU A 105 -7.53 -0.90 13.77
C LEU A 105 -7.81 -1.09 15.27
N GLY A 106 -6.79 -0.93 16.11
CA GLY A 106 -6.90 -1.05 17.56
C GLY A 106 -7.76 0.04 18.18
N LYS A 107 -7.60 1.29 17.73
CA LYS A 107 -8.47 2.42 18.12
C LYS A 107 -9.75 2.51 17.32
N ARG A 108 -9.81 1.84 16.16
CA ARG A 108 -10.88 1.98 15.16
C ARG A 108 -11.10 3.43 14.72
N ALA A 109 -10.04 4.21 14.76
CA ALA A 109 -10.06 5.64 14.49
C ALA A 109 -8.73 6.04 13.85
N GLY A 110 -8.80 7.02 12.96
CA GLY A 110 -7.65 7.58 12.26
C GLY A 110 -8.08 8.70 11.33
N ASP A 111 -7.12 9.52 10.93
CA ASP A 111 -7.35 10.59 9.96
C ASP A 111 -6.96 10.15 8.55
N CYS A 112 -6.74 11.06 7.59
CA CYS A 112 -6.65 10.70 6.18
C CYS A 112 -5.46 9.79 5.81
N GLU A 113 -4.28 10.04 6.37
CA GLU A 113 -3.08 9.23 6.13
C GLU A 113 -3.22 7.81 6.66
N ASP A 114 -3.92 7.62 7.78
CA ASP A 114 -4.06 6.31 8.42
C ASP A 114 -4.82 5.33 7.50
N TYR A 115 -5.86 5.80 6.81
CA TYR A 115 -6.53 5.01 5.77
C TYR A 115 -5.59 4.71 4.62
N VAL A 116 -4.80 5.69 4.17
CA VAL A 116 -3.88 5.53 3.03
C VAL A 116 -2.78 4.52 3.37
N ILE A 117 -2.21 4.57 4.57
CA ILE A 117 -1.22 3.64 5.11
C ILE A 117 -1.80 2.22 5.15
N GLY A 118 -2.98 2.06 5.76
CA GLY A 118 -3.66 0.77 5.83
C GLY A 118 -3.95 0.17 4.45
N LYS A 119 -4.49 0.98 3.53
CA LYS A 119 -4.76 0.57 2.14
C LYS A 119 -3.47 0.22 1.41
N TYR A 120 -2.41 1.01 1.57
CA TYR A 120 -1.11 0.78 0.93
C TYR A 120 -0.55 -0.59 1.31
N PHE A 121 -0.36 -0.87 2.60
CA PHE A 121 0.24 -2.14 3.04
C PHE A 121 -0.64 -3.35 2.70
N SER A 122 -1.97 -3.19 2.73
CA SER A 122 -2.90 -4.23 2.28
C SER A 122 -2.70 -4.56 0.79
N LEU A 123 -2.55 -3.54 -0.05
CA LEU A 123 -2.36 -3.74 -1.50
C LEU A 123 -0.98 -4.33 -1.82
N ILE A 124 0.07 -3.89 -1.11
CA ILE A 124 1.40 -4.51 -1.22
C ILE A 124 1.32 -6.00 -0.89
N ARG A 125 0.64 -6.37 0.21
CA ARG A 125 0.47 -7.78 0.61
C ARG A 125 -0.25 -8.60 -0.46
N LEU A 126 -1.23 -7.98 -1.11
CA LEU A 126 -2.06 -8.59 -2.16
C LEU A 126 -1.38 -8.57 -3.54
N GLY A 127 -0.10 -8.18 -3.62
CA GLY A 127 0.73 -8.28 -4.82
C GLY A 127 0.66 -7.08 -5.76
N VAL A 128 0.05 -5.97 -5.34
CA VAL A 128 0.13 -4.72 -6.10
C VAL A 128 1.53 -4.15 -5.98
N ALA A 129 2.18 -3.91 -7.12
CA ALA A 129 3.54 -3.43 -7.14
C ALA A 129 3.64 -2.02 -6.50
N PRO A 130 4.59 -1.77 -5.58
CA PRO A 130 4.70 -0.49 -4.86
C PRO A 130 4.82 0.74 -5.77
N GLU A 131 5.45 0.60 -6.92
CA GLU A 131 5.62 1.67 -7.91
C GLU A 131 4.29 2.16 -8.53
N LYS A 132 3.24 1.33 -8.47
CA LYS A 132 1.88 1.70 -8.89
C LYS A 132 1.14 2.51 -7.83
N LEU A 133 1.64 2.58 -6.60
CA LEU A 133 0.97 3.22 -5.48
C LEU A 133 1.70 4.49 -5.08
N ARG A 134 0.96 5.58 -4.90
CA ARG A 134 1.51 6.84 -4.39
C ARG A 134 0.59 7.43 -3.35
N PHE A 135 1.17 7.88 -2.24
CA PHE A 135 0.54 8.76 -1.28
C PHE A 135 0.45 10.13 -1.94
N VAL A 136 -0.75 10.69 -2.07
CA VAL A 136 -0.97 11.98 -2.74
C VAL A 136 -1.54 12.95 -1.72
N TYR A 137 -0.76 13.98 -1.42
CA TYR A 137 -1.21 15.10 -0.59
C TYR A 137 -1.96 16.10 -1.47
N VAL A 138 -3.19 16.42 -1.07
CA VAL A 138 -4.13 17.23 -1.83
C VAL A 138 -4.76 18.31 -0.94
N ARG A 139 -5.29 19.35 -1.55
CA ARG A 139 -6.32 20.19 -0.93
C ARG A 139 -7.68 19.67 -1.34
N ALA A 140 -8.45 19.16 -0.38
CA ALA A 140 -9.79 18.64 -0.60
C ALA A 140 -10.83 19.73 -0.31
N ARG A 141 -11.69 20.03 -1.28
CA ARG A 141 -12.82 20.94 -1.10
C ARG A 141 -13.96 20.21 -0.41
N ILE A 142 -14.38 20.72 0.75
CA ILE A 142 -15.42 20.13 1.60
C ILE A 142 -16.62 21.07 1.70
N GLY A 143 -17.73 20.64 2.30
CA GLY A 143 -18.91 21.50 2.53
C GLY A 143 -19.91 21.57 1.36
N GLY A 144 -19.77 20.73 0.33
CA GLY A 144 -20.76 20.57 -0.74
C GLY A 144 -20.64 21.56 -1.91
N ILE A 145 -21.67 21.60 -2.75
CA ILE A 145 -21.68 22.39 -4.00
C ILE A 145 -21.58 23.88 -3.66
N GLY A 146 -20.57 24.55 -4.22
CA GLY A 146 -20.36 26.00 -4.05
C GLY A 146 -19.51 26.39 -2.84
N SER A 147 -19.15 25.45 -1.97
CA SER A 147 -18.21 25.71 -0.87
C SER A 147 -16.84 26.16 -1.39
N GLN A 148 -16.20 27.05 -0.66
CA GLN A 148 -14.80 27.44 -0.87
C GLN A 148 -13.88 26.90 0.23
N GLU A 149 -14.42 26.14 1.18
CA GLU A 149 -13.65 25.52 2.24
C GLU A 149 -12.80 24.39 1.69
N SER A 150 -11.51 24.39 2.04
CA SER A 150 -10.59 23.33 1.69
C SER A 150 -9.76 22.91 2.88
N ILE A 151 -9.55 21.61 3.03
CA ILE A 151 -8.69 21.02 4.05
C ILE A 151 -7.47 20.37 3.39
N ALA A 152 -6.38 20.29 4.15
CA ALA A 152 -5.31 19.34 3.87
C ALA A 152 -5.89 17.93 3.92
N HIS A 153 -5.53 17.09 2.95
CA HIS A 153 -6.03 15.72 2.86
C HIS A 153 -5.01 14.81 2.17
N MET A 154 -5.07 13.52 2.46
CA MET A 154 -4.25 12.50 1.81
C MET A 154 -5.12 11.42 1.18
N VAL A 155 -4.76 11.02 -0.04
CA VAL A 155 -5.40 9.90 -0.75
C VAL A 155 -4.36 8.94 -1.29
N LEU A 156 -4.75 7.70 -1.57
CA LEU A 156 -3.90 6.73 -2.24
C LEU A 156 -4.19 6.76 -3.75
N GLY A 157 -3.20 7.16 -4.55
CA GLY A 157 -3.25 7.10 -6.00
C GLY A 157 -2.73 5.77 -6.52
N TYR A 158 -3.53 5.09 -7.34
CA TYR A 158 -3.14 3.88 -8.07
C TYR A 158 -2.92 4.19 -9.55
N TYR A 159 -1.73 3.87 -10.06
CA TYR A 159 -1.30 4.11 -11.43
C TYR A 159 -1.15 2.76 -12.15
N PRO A 160 -2.10 2.36 -13.03
CA PRO A 160 -1.99 1.12 -13.80
C PRO A 160 -0.67 1.03 -14.60
N THR A 161 -0.20 2.16 -15.10
CA THR A 161 1.10 2.36 -15.72
C THR A 161 1.70 3.70 -15.27
N PRO A 162 3.03 3.93 -15.38
CA PRO A 162 3.67 5.14 -14.86
C PRO A 162 3.10 6.47 -15.40
N ASN A 163 2.54 6.47 -16.61
CA ASN A 163 1.96 7.65 -17.27
C ASN A 163 0.43 7.64 -17.31
N ALA A 164 -0.22 6.64 -16.70
CA ALA A 164 -1.67 6.57 -16.65
C ALA A 164 -2.23 7.66 -15.73
N GLU A 165 -3.45 8.09 -16.02
CA GLU A 165 -4.27 8.79 -15.04
C GLU A 165 -4.51 7.86 -13.82
N PRO A 166 -4.29 8.35 -12.59
CA PRO A 166 -4.47 7.50 -11.43
C PRO A 166 -5.95 7.33 -11.05
N LEU A 167 -6.26 6.16 -10.51
CA LEU A 167 -7.44 5.93 -9.70
C LEU A 167 -7.19 6.42 -8.28
N VAL A 168 -8.19 7.05 -7.67
CA VAL A 168 -8.09 7.63 -6.33
C VAL A 168 -8.86 6.79 -5.33
N LEU A 169 -8.16 6.28 -4.32
CA LEU A 169 -8.73 5.60 -3.15
C LEU A 169 -8.74 6.59 -1.98
N ASP A 170 -9.92 6.86 -1.43
CA ASP A 170 -10.16 7.94 -0.48
C ASP A 170 -11.12 7.48 0.64
N ASN A 171 -11.00 8.07 1.82
CA ASN A 171 -11.91 7.86 2.94
C ASN A 171 -13.10 8.84 2.96
N LEU A 172 -12.98 10.02 2.34
CA LEU A 172 -14.10 10.98 2.23
C LEU A 172 -15.13 10.55 1.19
N VAL A 173 -14.66 9.97 0.08
CA VAL A 173 -15.48 9.42 -1.00
C VAL A 173 -15.06 7.98 -1.26
N GLY A 174 -15.90 7.03 -0.85
CA GLY A 174 -15.59 5.60 -0.96
C GLY A 174 -15.55 5.06 -2.39
N THR A 175 -16.23 5.71 -3.34
CA THR A 175 -16.16 5.30 -4.75
C THR A 175 -14.79 5.61 -5.33
N ILE A 176 -14.10 4.58 -5.85
CA ILE A 176 -12.83 4.76 -6.56
C ILE A 176 -13.10 5.39 -7.92
N LEU A 177 -12.55 6.57 -8.15
CA LEU A 177 -12.74 7.36 -9.37
C LEU A 177 -11.38 7.77 -9.98
N PRO A 178 -11.31 7.96 -11.31
CA PRO A 178 -10.17 8.62 -11.94
C PRO A 178 -9.97 10.04 -11.38
N ALA A 179 -8.72 10.49 -11.30
CA ALA A 179 -8.38 11.79 -10.74
C ALA A 179 -9.10 12.97 -11.42
N SER A 180 -9.34 12.93 -12.73
CA SER A 180 -10.09 13.96 -13.48
C SER A 180 -11.54 14.10 -13.06
N GLN A 181 -12.12 13.05 -12.43
CA GLN A 181 -13.47 13.08 -11.89
C GLN A 181 -13.51 13.59 -10.43
N ARG A 182 -12.36 13.63 -9.75
CA ARG A 182 -12.20 14.19 -8.39
C ARG A 182 -11.85 15.66 -8.43
N ARG A 183 -12.75 16.46 -9.01
CA ARG A 183 -12.60 17.94 -9.14
C ARG A 183 -12.61 18.68 -7.79
N ASP A 184 -12.95 17.98 -6.72
CA ASP A 184 -12.84 18.44 -5.35
C ASP A 184 -11.41 18.34 -4.80
N LEU A 185 -10.51 17.58 -5.43
CA LEU A 185 -9.13 17.41 -4.99
C LEU A 185 -8.16 18.21 -5.87
N THR A 186 -7.33 19.03 -5.25
CA THR A 186 -6.22 19.71 -5.93
C THR A 186 -4.88 19.12 -5.46
N PRO A 187 -4.12 18.41 -6.31
CA PRO A 187 -2.87 17.80 -5.91
C PRO A 187 -1.81 18.85 -5.60
N VAL A 188 -1.03 18.60 -4.54
CA VAL A 188 0.09 19.46 -4.13
C VAL A 188 1.41 18.73 -4.35
N PHE A 189 1.55 17.50 -3.82
CA PHE A 189 2.68 16.62 -4.08
C PHE A 189 2.26 15.15 -3.90
N SER A 190 3.10 14.23 -4.36
CA SER A 190 2.93 12.81 -4.09
C SER A 190 4.25 12.15 -3.73
N PHE A 191 4.22 10.98 -3.11
CA PHE A 191 5.41 10.18 -2.85
C PHE A 191 5.06 8.70 -2.81
N ASN A 192 6.05 7.83 -2.97
CA ASN A 192 5.93 6.39 -2.75
C ASN A 192 7.20 5.88 -2.06
N ALA A 193 7.26 4.58 -1.73
CA ALA A 193 8.42 4.01 -1.06
C ALA A 193 9.76 4.20 -1.83
N GLN A 194 9.72 4.56 -3.11
CA GLN A 194 10.91 4.81 -3.95
C GLN A 194 11.30 6.29 -4.06
N GLY A 195 10.43 7.24 -3.69
CA GLY A 195 10.75 8.68 -3.76
C GLY A 195 9.56 9.64 -3.68
N ILE A 196 9.86 10.91 -3.46
CA ILE A 196 8.94 12.06 -3.46
C ILE A 196 8.86 12.64 -4.87
N TYR A 197 7.66 12.94 -5.35
CA TYR A 197 7.36 13.59 -6.62
C TYR A 197 6.64 14.92 -6.37
N ALA A 198 7.40 16.02 -6.46
CA ALA A 198 6.87 17.39 -6.40
C ALA A 198 7.46 18.21 -7.55
N GLY A 199 6.63 18.70 -8.48
CA GLY A 199 7.06 19.65 -9.53
C GLY A 199 8.24 19.19 -10.41
N GLY A 200 8.47 17.89 -10.57
CA GLY A 200 9.56 17.33 -11.39
C GLY A 200 10.89 17.07 -10.67
N GLN A 201 10.97 17.25 -9.35
CA GLN A 201 12.15 16.87 -8.56
C GLN A 201 11.88 15.64 -7.68
N THR A 202 12.79 14.66 -7.75
CA THR A 202 12.75 13.43 -6.95
C THR A 202 13.62 13.57 -5.70
N THR A 203 13.03 13.48 -4.51
CA THR A 203 13.76 13.49 -3.22
C THR A 203 13.47 12.20 -2.45
N SER A 204 14.37 11.70 -1.59
CA SER A 204 14.09 10.49 -0.80
C SER A 204 12.94 10.71 0.20
N VAL A 205 12.06 9.71 0.32
CA VAL A 205 11.01 9.64 1.36
C VAL A 205 11.57 9.51 2.76
N ASP A 206 12.83 9.11 2.92
CA ASP A 206 13.52 9.07 4.22
C ASP A 206 13.60 10.44 4.90
N ARG A 207 13.38 11.53 4.15
CA ARG A 207 13.27 12.88 4.70
C ARG A 207 11.91 13.16 5.35
N ILE A 208 10.90 12.34 5.08
CA ILE A 208 9.61 12.37 5.76
C ILE A 208 9.80 11.60 7.07
N SER A 209 10.21 12.32 8.11
CA SER A 209 10.53 11.76 9.43
C SER A 209 9.43 10.83 9.98
N ARG A 210 8.16 11.16 9.71
CA ARG A 210 6.98 10.40 10.13
C ARG A 210 6.89 9.03 9.46
N TRP A 211 7.21 8.92 8.17
CA TRP A 211 7.23 7.63 7.48
C TRP A 211 8.27 6.69 8.09
N ARG A 212 9.48 7.20 8.36
CA ARG A 212 10.52 6.40 9.01
C ARG A 212 10.12 5.96 10.43
N ASP A 213 9.49 6.85 11.20
CA ASP A 213 8.98 6.51 12.53
C ASP A 213 7.89 5.44 12.46
N LEU A 214 6.92 5.59 11.56
CA LEU A 214 5.89 4.60 11.27
C LEU A 214 6.51 3.22 10.96
N LEU A 215 7.45 3.15 10.02
CA LEU A 215 8.11 1.89 9.67
C LEU A 215 8.85 1.27 10.85
N THR A 216 9.49 2.08 11.69
CA THR A 216 10.17 1.63 12.90
C THR A 216 9.19 1.01 13.90
N ARG A 217 8.04 1.66 14.13
CA ARG A 217 6.99 1.14 15.01
C ARG A 217 6.36 -0.13 14.43
N MET A 218 6.11 -0.18 13.13
CA MET A 218 5.62 -1.38 12.45
C MET A 218 6.57 -2.57 12.64
N GLN A 219 7.88 -2.37 12.50
CA GLN A 219 8.87 -3.43 12.75
C GLN A 219 8.82 -3.95 14.21
N GLN A 220 8.66 -3.06 15.18
CA GLN A 220 8.51 -3.44 16.60
C GLN A 220 7.19 -4.18 16.89
N GLU A 221 6.18 -3.96 16.06
CA GLU A 221 4.87 -4.61 16.14
C GLU A 221 4.85 -6.00 15.50
N GLY A 222 5.90 -6.37 14.78
CA GLY A 222 6.02 -7.67 14.09
C GLY A 222 5.74 -7.60 12.60
N PHE A 223 5.62 -6.41 12.00
CA PHE A 223 5.53 -6.26 10.55
C PHE A 223 6.93 -6.23 9.91
N GLN A 224 6.99 -6.64 8.65
CA GLN A 224 8.18 -6.55 7.79
C GLN A 224 7.82 -5.70 6.56
N PRO A 225 7.87 -4.36 6.70
CA PRO A 225 7.45 -3.42 5.67
C PRO A 225 8.49 -3.13 4.59
#